data_AF-A0A8J3G6S9-F1
#
_entry.id   AF-A0A8J3G6S9-F1
#
_cell.length_a   1.000
_cell.length_b   1.000
_cell.length_c   1.000
_cell.angle_alpha   90.00
_cell.angle_beta   90.00
_cell.angle_gamma   90.00
#
_symmetry.space_group_name_H-M   'P 1'
#
loop_
_entity.id
_entity.type
_entity.pdbx_description
1 polymer ?
#
loop_
_entity_poly.entity_id
_entity_poly.type
_entity_poly.pdbx_seq_one_letter_code
_entity_poly.pdbx_strand_id
1 'polypeptide(L)'
;MVLIDLNMTLRLNLLLIFTVFLDPILEARWVIQSFTSFERVLDTQAFQAMDTDQHIRAYEMYSLAMKEFELVFKGDTIFFKDLRNEAIIDKKGIWYIDKDTLIINDLEIMASYKYFIQQSDSCRLILKPILPGPKVAKYGSTYKFIDCY
;
A
#
# COMPACT_ATOMS: atom_id res chain seq x y z
N MET A 1 -25.93 17.90 -48.12
CA MET A 1 -24.52 18.12 -47.73
C MET A 1 -24.51 18.20 -46.21
N VAL A 2 -24.14 17.11 -45.57
CA VAL A 2 -24.25 16.93 -44.12
C VAL A 2 -22.97 17.48 -43.50
N LEU A 3 -23.00 18.76 -43.11
CA LEU A 3 -21.98 19.36 -42.26
C LEU A 3 -22.31 18.96 -40.82
N ILE A 4 -21.99 17.71 -40.45
CA ILE A 4 -21.90 17.33 -39.04
C ILE A 4 -20.71 18.09 -38.49
N ASP A 5 -20.98 18.96 -37.53
CA ASP A 5 -20.01 19.79 -36.80
C ASP A 5 -18.80 18.99 -36.34
N LEU A 6 -17.70 19.04 -37.11
CA LEU A 6 -16.39 18.50 -36.74
C LEU A 6 -15.91 19.03 -35.38
N ASN A 7 -16.41 20.19 -34.96
CA ASN A 7 -16.08 20.83 -33.68
C ASN A 7 -16.70 20.12 -32.47
N MET A 8 -17.84 19.44 -32.63
CA MET A 8 -18.55 18.82 -31.50
C MET A 8 -17.98 17.44 -31.17
N THR A 9 -17.57 16.68 -32.18
CA THR A 9 -16.89 15.38 -32.03
C THR A 9 -15.46 15.50 -31.50
N LEU A 10 -14.73 16.60 -31.82
CA LEU A 10 -13.39 16.84 -31.28
C LEU A 10 -13.42 17.16 -29.78
N ARG A 11 -14.42 17.96 -29.34
CA ARG A 11 -14.61 18.32 -27.92
C ARG A 11 -15.07 17.14 -27.07
N LEU A 12 -15.88 16.24 -27.63
CA LEU A 12 -16.36 15.04 -26.94
C LEU A 12 -15.24 13.99 -26.77
N ASN A 13 -14.35 13.84 -27.75
CA ASN A 13 -13.18 12.94 -27.64
C ASN A 13 -12.12 13.45 -26.66
N LEU A 14 -11.93 14.77 -26.52
CA LEU A 14 -10.99 15.33 -25.54
C LEU A 14 -11.45 15.08 -24.09
N LEU A 15 -12.75 15.12 -23.83
CA LEU A 15 -13.31 14.84 -22.50
C LEU A 15 -13.20 13.34 -22.14
N LEU A 16 -13.30 12.44 -23.14
CA LEU A 16 -13.18 11.00 -22.92
C LEU A 16 -11.73 10.58 -22.60
N ILE A 17 -10.72 11.27 -23.15
CA ILE A 17 -9.30 10.98 -22.88
C ILE A 17 -8.92 11.31 -21.42
N PHE A 18 -9.58 12.29 -20.78
CA PHE A 18 -9.34 12.60 -19.36
C PHE A 18 -9.85 11.52 -18.40
N THR A 19 -10.85 10.72 -18.79
CA THR A 19 -11.32 9.59 -17.95
C THR A 19 -10.40 8.37 -17.98
N VAL A 20 -9.42 8.33 -18.89
CA VAL A 20 -8.47 7.21 -19.04
C VAL A 20 -7.33 7.25 -18.01
N PHE A 21 -7.19 8.34 -17.24
CA PHE A 21 -6.18 8.49 -16.17
C PHE A 21 -6.78 8.40 -14.77
N LEU A 22 -7.82 7.59 -14.59
CA LEU A 22 -8.17 7.11 -13.24
C LEU A 22 -7.16 6.02 -12.86
N ASP A 23 -5.89 6.39 -12.69
CA ASP A 23 -4.97 5.63 -11.87
C ASP A 23 -5.66 5.35 -10.53
N PRO A 24 -5.42 4.21 -9.85
CA PRO A 24 -5.95 3.99 -8.52
C PRO A 24 -5.56 5.20 -7.66
N ILE A 25 -6.54 6.05 -7.33
CA ILE A 25 -6.30 7.24 -6.53
C ILE A 25 -6.08 6.73 -5.10
N LEU A 26 -4.85 6.33 -4.82
CA LEU A 26 -4.40 6.01 -3.46
C LEU A 26 -4.22 7.28 -2.63
N GLU A 27 -4.33 8.47 -3.24
CA GLU A 27 -4.26 9.79 -2.62
C GLU A 27 -5.24 9.89 -1.43
N ALA A 28 -4.73 9.57 -0.24
CA ALA A 28 -5.50 9.42 0.97
C ALA A 28 -4.59 8.99 2.13
N ARG A 29 -5.17 8.98 3.33
CA ARG A 29 -4.61 8.34 4.52
C ARG A 29 -5.25 6.98 4.75
N TRP A 30 -4.43 5.95 4.75
CA TRP A 30 -4.81 4.56 4.91
C TRP A 30 -4.22 4.01 6.21
N VAL A 31 -5.07 3.56 7.12
CA VAL A 31 -4.67 3.01 8.41
C VAL A 31 -4.70 1.49 8.34
N ILE A 32 -3.71 0.81 8.91
CA ILE A 32 -3.69 -0.65 8.89
C ILE A 32 -4.90 -1.22 9.62
N GLN A 33 -5.54 -2.23 9.02
CA GLN A 33 -6.65 -2.97 9.62
C GLN A 33 -6.25 -4.42 9.92
N SER A 34 -5.41 -5.01 9.07
CA SER A 34 -4.86 -6.34 9.31
C SER A 34 -3.45 -6.48 8.75
N PHE A 35 -2.61 -7.25 9.42
CA PHE A 35 -1.26 -7.58 8.97
C PHE A 35 -1.07 -9.09 8.91
N THR A 36 -1.78 -9.72 7.97
CA THR A 36 -1.89 -11.17 7.88
C THR A 36 -0.55 -11.86 7.66
N SER A 37 0.41 -11.23 6.98
CA SER A 37 1.76 -11.78 6.88
C SER A 37 2.44 -11.91 8.24
N PHE A 38 2.28 -10.94 9.14
CA PHE A 38 2.84 -10.99 10.50
C PHE A 38 2.09 -12.03 11.34
N GLU A 39 0.75 -12.00 11.33
CA GLU A 39 -0.09 -12.99 12.05
C GLU A 39 0.32 -14.42 11.71
N ARG A 40 0.62 -14.69 10.43
CA ARG A 40 1.08 -16.03 10.01
C ARG A 40 2.46 -16.40 10.52
N VAL A 41 3.35 -15.44 10.76
CA VAL A 41 4.64 -15.71 11.41
C VAL A 41 4.41 -16.17 12.85
N LEU A 42 3.49 -15.49 13.57
CA LEU A 42 3.11 -15.84 14.94
C LEU A 42 2.50 -17.26 15.03
N ASP A 43 1.82 -17.73 13.98
CA ASP A 43 1.25 -19.07 13.92
C ASP A 43 2.27 -20.19 13.60
N THR A 44 3.52 -19.87 13.26
CA THR A 44 4.48 -20.90 12.81
C THR A 44 5.06 -21.73 13.96
N GLN A 45 5.35 -23.02 13.71
CA GLN A 45 6.05 -23.86 14.69
C GLN A 45 7.40 -23.27 15.14
N ALA A 46 8.12 -22.62 14.23
CA ALA A 46 9.38 -21.96 14.54
C ALA A 46 9.19 -20.83 15.56
N PHE A 47 8.14 -20.03 15.41
CA PHE A 47 7.77 -19.02 16.39
C PHE A 47 7.34 -19.66 17.71
N GLN A 48 6.49 -20.68 17.68
CA GLN A 48 6.01 -21.35 18.90
C GLN A 48 7.15 -22.03 19.71
N ALA A 49 8.28 -22.33 19.08
CA ALA A 49 9.47 -22.89 19.73
C ALA A 49 10.43 -21.84 20.32
N MET A 50 10.15 -20.54 20.15
CA MET A 50 10.91 -19.45 20.75
C MET A 50 10.74 -19.38 22.27
N ASP A 51 11.65 -18.68 22.94
CA ASP A 51 11.53 -18.41 24.37
C ASP A 51 10.45 -17.36 24.67
N THR A 52 10.03 -17.29 25.94
CA THR A 52 8.98 -16.38 26.40
C THR A 52 9.29 -14.91 26.11
N ASP A 53 10.54 -14.48 26.24
CA ASP A 53 10.94 -13.08 26.04
C ASP A 53 10.89 -12.70 24.55
N GLN A 54 11.19 -13.63 23.66
CA GLN A 54 11.03 -13.48 22.22
C GLN A 54 9.54 -13.40 21.83
N HIS A 55 8.68 -14.21 22.45
CA HIS A 55 7.23 -14.11 22.24
C HIS A 55 6.69 -12.74 22.65
N ILE A 56 7.00 -12.29 23.86
CA ILE A 56 6.53 -11.00 24.39
C ILE A 56 6.93 -9.87 23.43
N ARG A 57 8.20 -9.81 23.05
CA ARG A 57 8.71 -8.78 22.12
C ARG A 57 8.00 -8.80 20.77
N ALA A 58 7.78 -9.97 20.19
CA ALA A 58 7.10 -10.08 18.91
C ALA A 58 5.63 -9.63 18.98
N TYR A 59 4.93 -9.95 20.08
CA TYR A 59 3.56 -9.49 20.29
C TYR A 59 3.49 -7.98 20.53
N GLU A 60 4.44 -7.42 21.29
CA GLU A 60 4.55 -5.96 21.48
C GLU A 60 4.81 -5.25 20.15
N MET A 61 5.73 -5.78 19.34
CA MET A 61 6.02 -5.28 17.99
C MET A 61 4.79 -5.34 17.07
N TYR A 62 4.05 -6.45 17.09
CA TYR A 62 2.81 -6.57 16.32
C TYR A 62 1.75 -5.58 16.80
N SER A 63 1.55 -5.46 18.12
CA SER A 63 0.61 -4.52 18.71
C SER A 63 0.93 -3.07 18.34
N LEU A 64 2.22 -2.72 18.40
CA LEU A 64 2.71 -1.40 18.02
C LEU A 64 2.48 -1.11 16.53
N ALA A 65 2.79 -2.08 15.66
CA ALA A 65 2.53 -1.97 14.23
C ALA A 65 1.03 -1.76 13.95
N MET A 66 0.15 -2.57 14.56
CA MET A 66 -1.30 -2.46 14.36
C MET A 66 -1.91 -1.15 14.87
N LYS A 67 -1.27 -0.49 15.84
CA LYS A 67 -1.72 0.79 16.38
C LYS A 67 -1.27 1.98 15.53
N GLU A 68 -0.05 1.94 15.01
CA GLU A 68 0.62 3.12 14.46
C GLU A 68 0.79 3.06 12.93
N PHE A 69 0.75 1.88 12.29
CA PHE A 69 1.03 1.77 10.86
C PHE A 69 -0.04 2.43 10.00
N GLU A 70 0.44 3.33 9.14
CA GLU A 70 -0.36 4.02 8.15
C GLU A 70 0.45 4.30 6.88
N LEU A 71 -0.27 4.51 5.79
CA LEU A 71 0.24 5.00 4.52
C LEU A 71 -0.49 6.29 4.17
N VAL A 72 0.25 7.37 3.97
CA VAL A 72 -0.29 8.68 3.60
C VAL A 72 0.24 9.06 2.24
N PHE A 73 -0.59 8.95 1.21
CA PHE A 73 -0.24 9.33 -0.16
C PHE A 73 -0.65 10.79 -0.38
N LYS A 74 0.30 11.59 -0.87
CA LYS A 74 0.12 13.01 -1.17
C LYS A 74 0.91 13.42 -2.42
N GLY A 75 0.24 13.55 -3.55
CA GLY A 75 0.87 13.75 -4.85
C GLY A 75 1.76 12.55 -5.19
N ASP A 76 3.01 12.79 -5.58
CA ASP A 76 4.03 11.77 -5.82
C ASP A 76 4.72 11.28 -4.54
N THR A 77 4.39 11.87 -3.40
CA THR A 77 5.04 11.62 -2.11
C THR A 77 4.20 10.66 -1.28
N ILE A 78 4.86 9.75 -0.57
CA ILE A 78 4.24 8.90 0.45
C ILE A 78 4.94 9.10 1.79
N PHE A 79 4.17 9.22 2.86
CA PHE A 79 4.64 9.10 4.24
C PHE A 79 4.16 7.77 4.80
N PHE A 80 5.05 7.00 5.39
CA PHE A 80 4.73 5.67 5.89
C PHE A 80 5.53 5.37 7.14
N LYS A 81 5.04 4.41 7.93
CA LYS A 81 5.72 3.94 9.12
C LYS A 81 6.51 2.68 8.82
N ASP A 82 7.66 2.55 9.47
CA ASP A 82 8.44 1.32 9.48
C ASP A 82 8.73 0.92 10.94
N LEU A 83 9.01 -0.36 11.17
CA LEU A 83 9.31 -0.91 12.47
C LEU A 83 10.77 -1.34 12.50
N ARG A 84 11.60 -0.61 13.26
CA ARG A 84 13.04 -0.86 13.36
C ARG A 84 13.48 -0.80 14.81
N ASN A 85 14.21 -1.82 15.26
CA ASN A 85 14.70 -1.93 16.63
C ASN A 85 13.58 -1.70 17.66
N GLU A 86 12.45 -2.40 17.48
CA GLU A 86 11.28 -2.33 18.39
C GLU A 86 10.60 -0.95 18.47
N ALA A 87 10.94 -0.02 17.58
CA ALA A 87 10.36 1.31 17.52
C ALA A 87 9.76 1.62 16.15
N ILE A 88 8.69 2.42 16.17
CA ILE A 88 8.10 2.99 14.96
C ILE A 88 8.95 4.18 14.52
N ILE A 89 9.33 4.18 13.25
CA ILE A 89 10.01 5.30 12.60
C ILE A 89 9.13 5.84 11.48
N ASP A 90 9.11 7.17 11.38
CA ASP A 90 8.51 7.89 10.27
C ASP A 90 9.43 7.84 9.07
N LYS A 91 8.87 7.51 7.91
CA LYS A 91 9.59 7.47 6.64
C LYS A 91 8.91 8.30 5.57
N LYS A 92 9.72 8.74 4.61
CA LYS A 92 9.26 9.43 3.41
C LYS A 92 9.76 8.74 2.14
N GLY A 93 8.87 8.61 1.16
CA GLY A 93 9.17 8.02 -0.14
C GLY A 93 8.56 8.78 -1.30
N ILE A 94 8.98 8.40 -2.51
CA ILE A 94 8.25 8.69 -3.75
C ILE A 94 7.51 7.42 -4.14
N TRP A 95 6.26 7.54 -4.58
CA TRP A 95 5.48 6.40 -5.03
C TRP A 95 4.95 6.59 -6.45
N TYR A 96 4.70 5.47 -7.10
CA TYR A 96 3.97 5.40 -8.36
C TYR A 96 3.39 4.00 -8.53
N ILE A 97 2.45 3.87 -9.46
CA ILE A 97 1.86 2.58 -9.83
C ILE A 97 2.32 2.23 -11.24
N ASP A 98 2.85 1.03 -11.41
CA ASP A 98 3.08 0.40 -12.71
C ASP A 98 2.14 -0.80 -12.83
N LYS A 99 1.09 -0.66 -13.67
CA LYS A 99 -0.01 -1.61 -13.82
C LYS A 99 -0.74 -1.89 -12.50
N ASP A 100 -0.48 -3.04 -11.90
CA ASP A 100 -1.06 -3.53 -10.64
C ASP A 100 -0.07 -3.46 -9.48
N THR A 101 1.09 -2.85 -9.70
CA THR A 101 2.18 -2.82 -8.74
C THR A 101 2.37 -1.41 -8.20
N LEU A 102 2.14 -1.23 -6.90
CA LEU A 102 2.59 -0.08 -6.14
C LEU A 102 4.10 -0.18 -5.91
N ILE A 103 4.82 0.87 -6.27
CA ILE A 103 6.26 0.98 -6.06
C ILE A 103 6.50 2.18 -5.15
N ILE A 104 7.20 1.94 -4.03
CA ILE A 104 7.60 2.97 -3.07
C ILE A 104 9.14 3.01 -3.04
N ASN A 105 9.71 4.14 -3.44
CA ASN A 105 11.13 4.42 -3.31
C ASN A 105 11.36 5.16 -1.99
N ASP A 106 11.98 4.49 -1.04
CA ASP A 106 12.38 5.03 0.26
C ASP A 106 13.55 6.00 0.07
N LEU A 107 13.32 7.27 0.42
CA LEU A 107 14.29 8.34 0.23
C LEU A 107 15.39 8.35 1.29
N GLU A 108 15.26 7.59 2.38
CA GLU A 108 16.25 7.58 3.45
C GLU A 108 17.31 6.51 3.24
N ILE A 109 16.89 5.33 2.77
CA ILE A 109 17.79 4.17 2.59
C ILE A 109 18.04 3.79 1.13
N MET A 110 17.46 4.55 0.17
CA MET A 110 17.59 4.29 -1.27
C MET A 110 17.17 2.86 -1.66
N ALA A 111 16.10 2.37 -1.05
CA ALA A 111 15.51 1.07 -1.34
C ALA A 111 14.15 1.22 -2.02
N SER A 112 13.77 0.22 -2.81
CA SER A 112 12.44 0.18 -3.44
C SER A 112 11.63 -0.98 -2.86
N TYR A 113 10.46 -0.65 -2.31
CA TYR A 113 9.46 -1.61 -1.90
C TYR A 113 8.42 -1.77 -3.01
N LYS A 114 8.06 -3.02 -3.33
CA LYS A 114 7.09 -3.33 -4.37
C LYS A 114 5.94 -4.13 -3.77
N TYR A 115 4.72 -3.71 -4.09
CA TYR A 115 3.51 -4.36 -3.62
C TYR A 115 2.55 -4.58 -4.79
N PHE A 116 2.05 -5.79 -4.93
CA PHE A 116 0.90 -6.08 -5.78
C PHE A 116 -0.36 -5.54 -5.09
N ILE A 117 -1.11 -4.72 -5.81
CA ILE A 117 -2.40 -4.16 -5.39
C ILE A 117 -3.46 -5.21 -5.68
N GLN A 118 -3.83 -6.01 -4.67
CA GLN A 118 -4.86 -7.02 -4.84
C GLN A 118 -6.25 -6.39 -4.96
N GLN A 119 -6.50 -5.33 -4.19
CA GLN A 119 -7.77 -4.61 -4.18
C GLN A 119 -7.51 -3.16 -3.79
N SER A 120 -8.15 -2.23 -4.50
CA SER A 120 -8.21 -0.82 -4.17
C SER A 120 -9.62 -0.33 -4.50
N ASP A 121 -10.36 0.09 -3.48
CA ASP A 121 -11.67 0.74 -3.60
C ASP A 121 -11.73 1.97 -2.67
N SER A 122 -12.88 2.64 -2.60
CA SER A 122 -13.04 3.88 -1.82
C SER A 122 -12.78 3.73 -0.31
N CYS A 123 -12.70 2.50 0.20
CA CYS A 123 -12.65 2.21 1.62
C CYS A 123 -11.54 1.24 2.02
N ARG A 124 -11.06 0.44 1.08
CA ARG A 124 -10.18 -0.69 1.36
C ARG A 124 -9.05 -0.80 0.35
N LEU A 125 -7.85 -0.97 0.89
CA LEU A 125 -6.63 -1.22 0.15
C LEU A 125 -5.99 -2.52 0.65
N ILE A 126 -5.76 -3.48 -0.26
CA ILE A 126 -5.09 -4.75 0.06
C ILE A 126 -3.79 -4.84 -0.73
N LEU A 127 -2.67 -4.86 -0.01
CA LEU A 127 -1.33 -4.88 -0.58
C LEU A 127 -0.62 -6.19 -0.26
N LYS A 128 0.02 -6.79 -1.26
CA LYS A 128 0.85 -7.99 -1.11
C LYS A 128 2.30 -7.69 -1.49
N PRO A 129 3.29 -7.91 -0.60
CA PRO A 129 4.69 -7.72 -0.95
C PRO A 129 5.11 -8.53 -2.17
N ILE A 130 5.88 -7.92 -3.07
CA ILE A 130 6.57 -8.62 -4.16
C ILE A 130 8.00 -8.91 -3.70
N LEU A 131 8.32 -10.18 -3.53
CA LEU A 131 9.61 -10.68 -3.10
C LEU A 131 10.63 -10.68 -4.27
N PRO A 132 11.95 -10.74 -3.98
CA PRO A 132 12.96 -10.95 -5.01
C PRO A 132 12.63 -12.16 -5.90
N GLY A 133 12.73 -12.01 -7.21
CA GLY A 133 12.43 -13.09 -8.15
C GLY A 133 10.94 -13.17 -8.56
N PRO A 134 10.38 -12.07 -9.10
CA PRO A 134 8.95 -11.72 -9.26
C PRO A 134 7.84 -12.39 -8.41
N LYS A 135 8.14 -12.92 -7.22
CA LYS A 135 7.16 -13.71 -6.45
C LYS A 135 6.28 -12.82 -5.59
N VAL A 136 4.98 -12.78 -5.87
CA VAL A 136 4.00 -12.14 -4.99
C VAL A 136 3.80 -12.99 -3.74
N ALA A 137 3.89 -12.37 -2.56
CA ALA A 137 3.63 -13.04 -1.30
C ALA A 137 2.19 -13.55 -1.21
N LYS A 138 2.00 -14.71 -0.59
CA LYS A 138 0.67 -15.32 -0.41
C LYS A 138 -0.24 -14.43 0.45
N TYR A 139 0.34 -13.77 1.45
CA TYR A 139 -0.34 -12.89 2.40
C TYR A 139 0.19 -11.47 2.29
N GLY A 140 -0.56 -10.53 2.84
CA GLY A 140 -0.26 -9.10 2.78
C GLY A 140 -0.89 -8.35 3.94
N SER A 141 -1.15 -7.08 3.71
CA SER A 141 -1.78 -6.18 4.68
C SER A 141 -3.04 -5.58 4.09
N THR A 142 -4.06 -5.41 4.94
CA THR A 142 -5.27 -4.67 4.61
C THR A 142 -5.21 -3.31 5.30
N TYR A 143 -5.52 -2.26 4.56
CA TYR A 143 -5.66 -0.91 5.08
C TYR A 143 -7.07 -0.40 4.82
N LYS A 144 -7.57 0.41 5.75
CA LYS A 144 -8.85 1.11 5.66
C LYS A 144 -8.59 2.59 5.40
N PHE A 145 -9.34 3.18 4.49
CA PHE A 145 -9.37 4.63 4.33
C PHE A 145 -9.95 5.29 5.60
N ILE A 146 -9.28 6.31 6.13
CA ILE A 146 -9.64 6.91 7.42
C ILE A 146 -11.04 7.55 7.41
N ASP A 147 -11.47 8.15 6.30
CA ASP A 147 -12.78 8.80 6.16
C ASP A 147 -13.84 7.89 5.51
N CYS A 148 -13.63 6.57 5.55
CA CYS A 148 -14.65 5.62 5.11
C CYS A 148 -15.70 5.43 6.22
N TYR A 149 -16.91 5.97 5.96
CA TYR A 149 -18.11 5.90 6.79
C TYR A 149 -18.94 4.63 6.52
#